data_AF-A0A7C6T273-F1
#
_entry.id   AF-A0A7C6T273-F1
#
_cell.length_a   1.000
_cell.length_b   1.000
_cell.length_c   1.000
_cell.angle_alpha   90.00
_cell.angle_beta   90.00
_cell.angle_gamma   90.00
#
_symmetry.space_group_name_H-M   'P 1'
#
loop_
_entity.id
_entity.type
_entity.pdbx_description
1 polymer ?
#
loop_
_entity_poly.entity_id
_entity_poly.type
_entity_poly.pdbx_seq_one_letter_code
_entity_poly.pdbx_strand_id
1 'polypeptide(L)' 'MANRKPAKRKADQARLAAVRVLYQVLEEEAFSNESAAYHLADPDLDARDRAFASALIFGTLGRLPA' A
#
# COMPACT_ATOMS: atom_id res chain seq x y z
N MET A 1 10.75 12.50 -32.61
CA MET A 1 9.98 12.15 -31.40
C MET A 1 10.95 11.61 -30.36
N ALA A 2 11.15 12.29 -29.23
CA ALA A 2 12.12 11.86 -28.23
C ALA A 2 11.60 10.62 -27.48
N ASN A 3 12.30 9.50 -27.62
CA ASN A 3 12.02 8.25 -26.91
C ASN A 3 12.38 8.41 -25.43
N ARG A 4 11.43 8.88 -24.62
CA ARG A 4 11.57 8.92 -23.15
C ARG A 4 11.47 7.50 -22.63
N LYS A 5 12.62 6.87 -22.34
CA LYS A 5 12.65 5.63 -21.53
C LYS A 5 11.86 5.89 -20.25
N PRO A 6 10.92 5.01 -19.85
CA PRO A 6 10.23 5.18 -18.57
C PRO A 6 11.30 5.19 -17.49
N ALA A 7 11.46 6.35 -16.83
CA ALA A 7 12.33 6.43 -15.66
C ALA A 7 11.85 5.32 -14.71
N LYS A 8 12.77 4.46 -14.26
CA LYS A 8 12.50 3.49 -13.19
C LYS A 8 12.01 4.31 -12.01
N ARG A 9 10.69 4.46 -11.89
CA ARG A 9 10.04 5.17 -10.80
C ARG A 9 10.48 4.41 -9.55
N LYS A 10 11.19 5.07 -8.63
CA LYS A 10 11.36 4.54 -7.27
C LYS A 10 10.00 3.99 -6.85
N ALA A 11 9.96 2.77 -6.34
CA ALA A 11 8.71 2.18 -5.88
C ALA A 11 8.04 3.18 -4.93
N ASP A 12 6.82 3.54 -5.27
CA ASP A 12 6.02 4.52 -4.54
C ASP A 12 5.82 4.00 -3.13
N GLN A 13 6.30 4.74 -2.12
CA GLN A 13 6.31 4.28 -0.72
C GLN A 13 4.90 3.92 -0.25
N ALA A 14 3.89 4.66 -0.72
CA ALA A 14 2.50 4.35 -0.42
C ALA A 14 2.06 2.98 -0.98
N ARG A 15 2.52 2.62 -2.20
CA ARG A 15 2.25 1.29 -2.78
C ARG A 15 2.99 0.19 -2.01
N LEU A 16 4.23 0.44 -1.59
CA LEU A 16 5.00 -0.53 -0.80
C LEU A 16 4.34 -0.80 0.55
N ALA A 17 3.91 0.25 1.26
CA ALA A 17 3.17 0.12 2.52
C ALA A 17 1.88 -0.68 2.31
N ALA A 18 1.09 -0.37 1.27
CA ALA A 18 -0.12 -1.11 0.95
C ALA A 18 0.15 -2.60 0.66
N VAL A 19 1.18 -2.91 -0.11
CA VAL A 19 1.55 -4.31 -0.43
C VAL A 19 1.98 -5.08 0.82
N ARG A 20 2.73 -4.45 1.74
CA ARG A 20 3.10 -5.10 3.01
C ARG A 20 1.88 -5.45 3.83
N VAL A 21 0.93 -4.53 3.95
CA VAL A 21 -0.33 -4.79 4.67
C VAL A 21 -1.12 -5.92 4.01
N LEU A 22 -1.29 -5.87 2.69
CA LEU A 22 -2.01 -6.93 1.95
C LEU A 22 -1.34 -8.29 2.11
N TYR A 23 -0.01 -8.35 2.03
CA TYR A 23 0.73 -9.59 2.23
C TYR A 23 0.51 -10.15 3.64
N GLN A 24 0.65 -9.32 4.69
CA GLN A 24 0.43 -9.77 6.06
C GLN A 24 -1.01 -10.25 6.28
N VAL A 25 -2.01 -9.56 5.72
CA VAL A 25 -3.41 -9.96 5.87
C VAL A 25 -3.71 -11.26 5.15
N LEU A 26 -3.24 -11.41 3.91
CA LEU A 26 -3.64 -12.51 3.03
C LEU A 26 -2.78 -13.77 3.19
N GLU A 27 -1.51 -13.60 3.54
CA GLU A 27 -0.55 -14.71 3.63
C GLU A 27 -0.16 -15.03 5.08
N GLU A 28 -0.26 -14.06 6.00
CA GLU A 28 0.13 -14.23 7.41
C GLU A 28 -1.07 -14.12 8.38
N GLU A 29 -2.30 -14.04 7.85
CA GLU A 29 -3.56 -13.95 8.61
C GLU A 29 -3.61 -12.76 9.60
N ALA A 30 -2.86 -11.70 9.34
CA ALA A 30 -2.84 -10.52 10.20
C ALA A 30 -4.16 -9.75 10.16
N PHE A 31 -4.53 -9.13 11.27
CA PHE A 31 -5.67 -8.22 11.31
C PHE A 31 -5.38 -6.96 10.46
N SER A 32 -6.26 -6.68 9.50
CA SER A 32 -6.05 -5.60 8.53
C SER A 32 -5.93 -4.21 9.16
N ASN A 33 -6.70 -3.93 10.22
CA ASN A 33 -6.63 -2.68 10.96
C ASN A 33 -5.30 -2.52 11.71
N GLU A 34 -4.78 -3.58 12.34
CA GLU A 34 -3.51 -3.54 13.08
C GLU A 34 -2.31 -3.42 12.15
N SER A 35 -2.27 -4.24 11.08
CA SER A 35 -1.22 -4.17 10.07
C SER A 35 -1.21 -2.81 9.37
N ALA A 36 -2.39 -2.28 8.98
CA ALA A 36 -2.48 -0.94 8.41
C ALA A 36 -2.01 0.15 9.38
N ALA A 37 -2.41 0.10 10.66
CA ALA A 37 -1.95 1.07 11.65
C ALA A 37 -0.41 1.06 11.80
N TYR A 38 0.21 -0.11 11.78
CA TYR A 38 1.67 -0.25 11.88
C TYR A 38 2.38 0.30 10.63
N HIS A 39 2.03 -0.17 9.43
CA HIS A 39 2.75 0.22 8.20
C HIS A 39 2.43 1.65 7.74
N LEU A 40 1.23 2.17 8.03
CA LEU A 40 0.87 3.54 7.70
C LEU A 40 1.34 4.55 8.74
N ALA A 41 1.92 4.11 9.86
CA ALA A 41 2.60 4.98 10.83
C ALA A 41 4.00 5.41 10.38
N ASP A 42 4.53 4.85 9.28
CA ASP A 42 5.86 5.16 8.73
C ASP A 42 6.05 6.70 8.57
N PRO A 43 7.13 7.27 9.15
CA PRO A 43 7.39 8.71 9.07
C PRO A 43 7.68 9.20 7.66
N ASP A 44 8.09 8.33 6.73
CA ASP A 44 8.38 8.68 5.34
C ASP A 44 7.12 8.81 4.48
N LEU A 45 5.93 8.48 5.02
CA LEU A 45 4.65 8.64 4.34
C LEU A 45 3.99 9.96 4.70
N ASP A 46 3.72 10.81 3.71
CA ASP A 46 2.93 12.01 3.93
C ASP A 46 1.42 11.69 4.06
N ALA A 47 0.60 12.72 4.32
CA ALA A 47 -0.85 12.53 4.47
C ALA A 47 -1.53 12.01 3.19
N ARG A 48 -1.04 12.39 2.00
CA ARG A 48 -1.56 11.93 0.72
C ARG A 48 -1.18 10.48 0.49
N ASP A 49 0.04 10.09 0.83
CA ASP A 49 0.53 8.71 0.74
C ASP A 49 -0.28 7.78 1.63
N ARG A 50 -0.54 8.17 2.89
CA ARG A 50 -1.36 7.39 3.82
C ARG A 50 -2.79 7.22 3.31
N ALA A 51 -3.39 8.29 2.78
CA ALA A 51 -4.73 8.24 2.20
C ALA A 51 -4.79 7.32 0.96
N PHE A 52 -3.80 7.42 0.07
CA PHE A 52 -3.69 6.58 -1.12
C PHE A 52 -3.49 5.10 -0.75
N ALA A 53 -2.59 4.81 0.19
CA ALA A 53 -2.34 3.46 0.68
C ALA A 53 -3.57 2.86 1.37
N SER A 54 -4.27 3.61 2.22
CA SER A 54 -5.54 3.17 2.84
C SER A 54 -6.60 2.81 1.80
N ALA A 55 -6.77 3.66 0.78
CA ALA A 55 -7.73 3.39 -0.29
C ALA A 55 -7.37 2.11 -1.07
N LEU A 56 -6.08 1.86 -1.31
CA LEU A 56 -5.60 0.62 -1.93
C LEU A 56 -5.86 -0.60 -1.06
N ILE A 57 -5.52 -0.54 0.23
CA ILE A 57 -5.66 -1.65 1.18
C ILE A 57 -7.13 -2.04 1.30
N PHE A 58 -7.96 -1.13 1.80
CA PHE A 58 -9.35 -1.43 2.12
C PHE A 58 -10.22 -1.58 0.87
N GLY A 59 -9.90 -0.86 -0.21
CA GLY A 59 -10.56 -1.04 -1.50
C GLY A 59 -10.27 -2.40 -2.14
N THR A 60 -9.12 -3.01 -1.86
CA THR A 60 -8.78 -4.36 -2.33
C THR A 60 -9.42 -5.41 -1.43
N LEU A 61 -9.20 -5.33 -0.11
CA LEU A 61 -9.75 -6.29 0.85
C LEU A 61 -11.28 -6.36 0.79
N GLY A 62 -11.95 -5.20 0.68
CA GLY A 62 -13.41 -5.13 0.60
C GLY A 62 -14.03 -5.70 -0.68
N ARG A 63 -13.21 -6.13 -1.67
CA ARG A 63 -13.66 -6.78 -2.90
C ARG A 63 -13.36 -8.27 -2.94
N LEU A 64 -12.67 -8.81 -1.93
CA LEU A 64 -12.40 -10.24 -1.86
C LEU A 64 -13.71 -10.99 -1.56
N PRO A 65 -13.91 -12.18 -2.16
CA PRO A 65 -15.04 -13.02 -1.82
C PRO A 65 -14.97 -13.43 -0.34
N ALA A 66 -16.15 -13.56 0.28
CA ALA A 66 -16.30 -14.06 1.64
C ALA A 66 -16.15 -15.58 1.72
#